data_AF-A0A8R2FCD6-F1
#
_entry.id   AF-A0A8R2FCD6-F1
#
_cell.length_a   1.000
_cell.length_b   1.000
_cell.length_c   1.000
_cell.angle_alpha   90.00
_cell.angle_beta   90.00
_cell.angle_gamma   90.00
#
_symmetry.space_group_name_H-M   'P 1'
#
loop_
_entity.id
_entity.type
_entity.pdbx_description
1 polymer ?
#
loop_
_entity_poly.entity_id
_entity_poly.type
_entity_poly.pdbx_seq_one_letter_code
_entity_poly.pdbx_strand_id
1 'polypeptide(L)'
;MAMAYWTIFIGHDLSHTAMSILMKRNKSVSCCSDDRIELSPRHTTDLCMQVKMSGEDPFFRNNIRCMNYVRSVPALSSDCTFGPKEQMNQATHYLDGSMIYGSSAKRTWSLRTNSGGQLLTSMGFDIDSQSEPVQSQYMPLEDTESNACQYGSGTCYRAGDIRANALPQLTVMHTLWMREHNRLAKLLSHVNPHWDDERIFHEARKIVTASIQHITYAEWLPALLGENYTKRNGLELSTKGYSNAYNETTDPSVSNSFATAVLPFANSMISDTISLYTEGRVINANLSLRNITTDQLVYY
;
A
#
# COMPACT_ATOMS: atom_id res chain seq x y z
N MET A 1 4.97 11.88 -12.38
CA MET A 1 4.69 11.45 -10.99
C MET A 1 3.66 10.33 -10.90
N ALA A 2 2.55 10.34 -11.65
CA ALA A 2 1.50 9.31 -11.53
C ALA A 2 2.00 7.86 -11.71
N MET A 3 2.93 7.61 -12.64
CA MET A 3 3.53 6.28 -12.85
C MET A 3 4.20 5.70 -11.60
N ALA A 4 4.93 6.52 -10.83
CA ALA A 4 5.61 6.10 -9.62
C ALA A 4 4.60 5.66 -8.54
N TYR A 5 3.60 6.51 -8.28
CA TYR A 5 2.58 6.21 -7.29
C TYR A 5 1.67 5.05 -7.69
N TRP A 6 1.36 4.88 -8.98
CA TRP A 6 0.66 3.70 -9.46
C TRP A 6 1.47 2.42 -9.20
N THR A 7 2.78 2.45 -9.46
CA THR A 7 3.69 1.31 -9.19
C THR A 7 3.68 0.93 -7.70
N ILE A 8 3.78 1.91 -6.80
CA ILE A 8 3.73 1.68 -5.35
C ILE A 8 2.35 1.12 -4.96
N PHE A 9 1.27 1.68 -5.51
CA PHE A 9 -0.10 1.29 -5.22
C PHE A 9 -0.39 -0.16 -5.62
N ILE A 10 -0.01 -0.60 -6.83
CA ILE A 10 -0.14 -2.02 -7.24
C ILE A 10 0.84 -2.92 -6.48
N GLY A 11 2.02 -2.40 -6.10
CA GLY A 11 2.97 -3.12 -5.27
C GLY A 11 2.39 -3.47 -3.91
N HIS A 12 1.56 -2.58 -3.34
CA HIS A 12 0.85 -2.83 -2.09
C HIS A 12 -0.25 -3.88 -2.22
N ASP A 13 -0.78 -4.11 -3.42
CA ASP A 13 -1.74 -5.19 -3.69
C ASP A 13 -1.04 -6.55 -3.74
N LEU A 14 0.17 -6.60 -4.32
CA LEU A 14 0.90 -7.83 -4.62
C LEU A 14 1.80 -8.33 -3.48
N SER A 15 2.39 -7.42 -2.72
CA SER A 15 3.43 -7.78 -1.76
C SER A 15 3.38 -6.96 -0.48
N HIS A 16 3.42 -7.67 0.65
CA HIS A 16 3.63 -7.12 1.97
C HIS A 16 4.53 -8.06 2.78
N THR A 17 5.83 -7.80 2.78
CA THR A 17 6.79 -8.60 3.52
C THR A 17 6.63 -8.36 5.03
N ALA A 18 6.30 -9.42 5.78
CA ALA A 18 6.07 -9.32 7.21
C ALA A 18 7.34 -8.97 8.01
N MET A 19 7.19 -8.11 9.02
CA MET A 19 8.24 -7.83 10.02
C MET A 19 7.91 -8.47 11.38
N SER A 20 8.92 -8.89 12.12
CA SER A 20 8.73 -9.50 13.45
C SER A 20 8.34 -8.47 14.52
N ILE A 21 7.38 -8.84 15.38
CA ILE A 21 6.88 -8.03 16.50
C ILE A 21 7.22 -8.74 17.82
N LEU A 22 7.61 -7.98 18.85
CA LEU A 22 7.87 -8.53 20.19
C LEU A 22 6.54 -8.86 20.89
N MET A 23 6.21 -10.16 21.00
CA MET A 23 4.94 -10.68 21.55
C MET A 23 4.57 -10.14 22.95
N LYS A 24 5.54 -9.81 23.81
CA LYS A 24 5.28 -9.35 25.19
C LYS A 24 4.89 -7.87 25.32
N ARG A 25 5.12 -7.04 24.30
CA ARG A 25 4.93 -5.58 24.39
C ARG A 25 4.11 -4.98 23.26
N ASN A 26 3.69 -5.80 22.28
CA ASN A 26 3.06 -5.34 21.04
C ASN A 26 3.82 -4.19 20.36
N LYS A 27 5.15 -4.16 20.53
CA LYS A 27 6.07 -3.19 19.93
C LYS A 27 6.92 -3.89 18.89
N SER A 28 7.23 -3.16 17.82
CA SER A 28 8.21 -3.60 16.82
C SER A 28 9.54 -3.91 17.50
N VAL A 29 10.27 -4.90 16.97
CA VAL A 29 11.67 -5.11 17.38
C VAL A 29 12.45 -3.84 17.03
N SER A 30 13.23 -3.32 17.98
CA SER A 30 14.23 -2.27 17.72
C SER A 30 15.62 -2.83 17.89
N CYS A 31 16.46 -2.61 16.88
CA CYS A 31 17.84 -3.06 16.78
C CYS A 31 18.85 -1.94 17.02
N CYS A 32 18.36 -0.70 17.10
CA CYS A 32 19.10 0.45 17.58
C CYS A 32 18.49 0.97 18.88
N SER A 33 19.29 1.65 19.69
CA SER A 33 18.76 2.41 20.82
C SER A 33 17.99 3.64 20.34
N ASP A 34 17.24 4.26 21.26
CA ASP A 34 16.55 5.53 21.00
C ASP A 34 17.55 6.65 20.63
N ASP A 35 18.77 6.60 21.18
CA ASP A 35 19.90 7.48 20.83
C ASP A 35 20.56 7.15 19.48
N ARG A 36 19.96 6.25 18.69
CA ARG A 36 20.45 5.80 17.37
C ARG A 36 21.89 5.28 17.40
N ILE A 37 22.25 4.60 18.48
CA ILE A 37 23.51 3.87 18.63
C ILE A 37 23.25 2.36 18.64
N GLU A 38 24.33 1.59 18.46
CA GLU A 38 24.26 0.13 18.46
C GLU A 38 23.87 -0.39 19.86
N LEU A 39 22.92 -1.32 19.90
CA LEU A 39 22.60 -2.06 21.12
C LEU A 39 23.72 -3.06 21.44
N SER A 40 23.96 -3.29 22.74
CA SER A 40 24.92 -4.32 23.14
C SER A 40 24.42 -5.72 22.74
N PRO A 41 25.32 -6.70 22.49
CA PRO A 41 24.93 -8.03 22.02
C PRO A 41 23.91 -8.77 22.90
N ARG A 42 23.83 -8.41 24.20
CA ARG A 42 22.87 -8.98 25.15
C ARG A 42 21.44 -8.45 24.95
N HIS A 43 21.28 -7.32 24.27
CA HIS A 43 20.00 -6.68 23.99
C HIS A 43 19.60 -6.78 22.51
N THR A 44 20.45 -7.36 21.67
CA THR A 44 20.13 -7.67 20.27
C THR A 44 19.53 -9.07 20.17
N THR A 45 18.65 -9.26 19.18
CA THR A 45 18.08 -10.57 18.84
C THR A 45 18.61 -11.03 17.48
N ASP A 46 18.47 -12.32 17.14
CA ASP A 46 18.87 -12.86 15.82
C ASP A 46 18.05 -12.29 14.65
N LEU A 47 16.99 -11.54 14.95
CA LEU A 47 16.18 -10.80 14.00
C LEU A 47 16.81 -9.45 13.64
N CYS A 48 17.82 -8.98 14.38
CA CYS A 48 18.46 -7.71 14.12
C CYS A 48 19.53 -7.81 13.04
N MET A 49 19.48 -6.87 12.09
CA MET A 49 20.50 -6.71 11.04
C MET A 49 20.72 -5.21 10.77
N GLN A 50 20.93 -4.46 11.86
CA GLN A 50 21.08 -3.01 11.81
C GLN A 50 22.15 -2.55 10.81
N VAL A 51 21.88 -1.43 10.15
CA VAL A 51 22.85 -0.81 9.24
C VAL A 51 23.76 0.09 10.05
N LYS A 52 25.05 -0.26 10.10
CA LYS A 52 26.06 0.47 10.84
C LYS A 52 26.50 1.69 10.05
N MET A 53 26.49 2.87 10.69
CA MET A 53 26.87 4.13 10.05
C MET A 53 28.31 4.49 10.39
N SER A 54 29.08 4.82 9.35
CA SER A 54 30.43 5.35 9.51
C SER A 54 30.39 6.71 10.19
N GLY A 55 31.40 7.01 10.99
CA GLY A 55 31.54 8.35 11.58
C GLY A 55 31.97 9.43 10.60
N GLU A 56 32.51 8.99 9.47
CA GLU A 56 32.92 9.86 8.37
C GLU A 56 31.79 10.04 7.35
N ASP A 57 30.58 9.57 7.65
CA ASP A 57 29.42 9.75 6.77
C ASP A 57 29.16 11.27 6.57
N PRO A 58 29.21 11.77 5.32
CA PRO A 58 29.13 13.20 5.04
C PRO A 58 27.74 13.79 5.28
N PHE A 59 26.70 12.95 5.25
CA PHE A 59 25.31 13.36 5.47
C PHE A 59 24.97 13.36 6.96
N PHE A 60 25.27 12.27 7.67
CA PHE A 60 24.91 12.13 9.07
C PHE A 60 25.93 12.73 10.04
N ARG A 61 27.19 12.99 9.61
CA ARG A 61 28.23 13.72 10.36
C ARG A 61 28.31 13.35 11.85
N ASN A 62 28.28 12.05 12.17
CA ASN A 62 28.25 11.47 13.53
C ASN A 62 26.94 11.58 14.33
N ASN A 63 25.88 12.18 13.81
CA ASN A 63 24.60 12.31 14.54
C ASN A 63 23.86 10.97 14.68
N ILE A 64 24.13 10.01 13.79
CA ILE A 64 23.51 8.68 13.78
C ILE A 64 24.61 7.65 13.58
N ARG A 65 24.62 6.59 14.40
CA ARG A 65 25.58 5.48 14.31
C ARG A 65 24.93 4.15 13.93
N CYS A 66 23.63 4.05 14.10
CA CYS A 66 22.84 2.84 13.85
C CYS A 66 21.54 3.24 13.16
N MET A 67 21.26 2.64 12.00
CA MET A 67 19.93 2.68 11.41
C MET A 67 19.22 1.35 11.68
N ASN A 68 17.98 1.46 12.18
CA ASN A 68 17.21 0.31 12.61
C ASN A 68 16.81 -0.55 11.42
N TYR A 69 17.22 -1.82 11.41
CA TYR A 69 16.77 -2.79 10.42
C TYR A 69 16.52 -4.13 11.09
N VAL A 70 15.32 -4.66 10.86
CA VAL A 70 14.83 -5.93 11.40
C VAL A 70 14.59 -6.86 10.22
N ARG A 71 15.09 -8.09 10.33
CA ARG A 71 14.88 -9.11 9.31
C ARG A 71 13.41 -9.46 9.20
N SER A 72 12.97 -9.70 7.96
CA SER A 72 11.63 -10.18 7.65
C SER A 72 11.34 -11.52 8.33
N VAL A 73 10.05 -11.77 8.60
CA VAL A 73 9.59 -13.03 9.17
C VAL A 73 9.87 -14.17 8.19
N PRO A 74 10.53 -15.26 8.63
CA PRO A 74 10.73 -16.43 7.79
C PRO A 74 9.39 -17.13 7.54
N ALA A 75 9.14 -17.52 6.30
CA ALA A 75 8.03 -18.38 5.92
C ALA A 75 8.33 -19.83 6.29
N LEU A 76 7.28 -20.58 6.63
CA LEU A 76 7.35 -22.04 6.74
C LEU A 76 7.20 -22.63 5.34
N SER A 77 8.03 -23.61 5.00
CA SER A 77 7.88 -24.36 3.75
C SER A 77 6.51 -25.05 3.74
N SER A 78 5.85 -25.12 2.58
CA SER A 78 4.52 -25.71 2.43
C SER A 78 4.48 -27.20 2.78
N ASP A 79 5.61 -27.89 2.65
CA ASP A 79 5.81 -29.29 3.00
C ASP A 79 6.38 -29.49 4.43
N CYS A 80 6.53 -28.40 5.20
CA CYS A 80 7.11 -28.39 6.54
C CYS A 80 8.52 -28.99 6.62
N THR A 81 9.30 -28.95 5.54
CA THR A 81 10.69 -29.43 5.54
C THR A 81 11.70 -28.33 5.88
N PHE A 82 12.90 -28.75 6.28
CA PHE A 82 14.02 -27.82 6.45
C PHE A 82 14.56 -27.38 5.08
N GLY A 83 14.84 -26.09 4.96
CA GLY A 83 15.33 -25.50 3.73
C GLY A 83 15.96 -24.12 3.95
N PRO A 84 16.31 -23.42 2.85
CA PRO A 84 16.72 -22.02 2.93
C PRO A 84 15.60 -21.16 3.54
N LYS A 85 15.98 -20.03 4.14
CA LYS A 85 15.02 -19.09 4.72
C LYS A 85 14.30 -18.31 3.61
N GLU A 86 13.03 -18.60 3.41
CA GLU A 86 12.12 -17.80 2.57
C GLU A 86 11.38 -16.74 3.38
N GLN A 87 10.92 -15.67 2.73
CA GLN A 87 10.18 -14.57 3.38
C GLN A 87 8.67 -14.72 3.19
N MET A 88 7.91 -14.34 4.22
CA MET A 88 6.44 -14.39 4.18
C MET A 88 5.86 -13.16 3.46
N ASN A 89 4.98 -13.40 2.48
CA ASN A 89 4.11 -12.38 1.91
C ASN A 89 2.75 -12.37 2.64
N GLN A 90 2.32 -11.22 3.16
CA GLN A 90 1.02 -11.03 3.82
C GLN A 90 -0.07 -10.47 2.89
N ALA A 91 0.31 -10.02 1.70
CA ALA A 91 -0.64 -9.60 0.67
C ALA A 91 -1.17 -10.81 -0.11
N THR A 92 -2.26 -10.62 -0.85
CA THR A 92 -2.68 -11.62 -1.84
C THR A 92 -1.76 -11.54 -3.05
N HIS A 93 -1.53 -12.67 -3.74
CA HIS A 93 -0.63 -12.68 -4.90
C HIS A 93 -1.29 -12.15 -6.18
N TYR A 94 -2.61 -11.94 -6.17
CA TYR A 94 -3.37 -11.47 -7.32
C TYR A 94 -3.49 -9.94 -7.31
N LEU A 95 -3.56 -9.33 -8.50
CA LEU A 95 -4.05 -7.95 -8.64
C LEU A 95 -5.55 -7.93 -8.40
N ASP A 96 -5.97 -8.00 -7.14
CA ASP A 96 -7.37 -8.17 -6.74
C ASP A 96 -7.96 -6.96 -5.98
N GLY A 97 -7.16 -5.90 -5.78
CA GLY A 97 -7.58 -4.72 -5.03
C GLY A 97 -7.44 -4.87 -3.51
N SER A 98 -6.70 -5.84 -3.00
CA SER A 98 -6.50 -6.11 -1.57
C SER A 98 -5.92 -4.90 -0.82
N MET A 99 -5.18 -4.02 -1.48
CA MET A 99 -4.74 -2.74 -0.90
C MET A 99 -5.90 -1.79 -0.54
N ILE A 100 -7.07 -1.97 -1.16
CA ILE A 100 -8.32 -1.26 -0.86
C ILE A 100 -9.18 -2.09 0.10
N TYR A 101 -9.34 -3.39 -0.17
CA TYR A 101 -10.33 -4.25 0.49
C TYR A 101 -9.78 -5.09 1.66
N GLY A 102 -8.47 -5.14 1.85
CA GLY A 102 -7.75 -5.96 2.82
C GLY A 102 -7.54 -7.40 2.36
N SER A 103 -6.44 -8.01 2.82
CA SER A 103 -6.06 -9.41 2.52
C SER A 103 -6.65 -10.43 3.51
N SER A 104 -7.51 -10.01 4.45
CA SER A 104 -8.21 -10.90 5.39
C SER A 104 -9.67 -10.51 5.55
N ALA A 105 -10.54 -11.49 5.76
CA ALA A 105 -11.97 -11.27 5.95
C ALA A 105 -12.27 -10.28 7.10
N LYS A 106 -11.50 -10.35 8.19
CA LYS A 106 -11.61 -9.42 9.32
C LYS A 106 -11.32 -7.98 8.88
N ARG A 107 -10.24 -7.75 8.10
CA ARG A 107 -9.90 -6.41 7.61
C ARG A 107 -10.97 -5.91 6.63
N THR A 108 -11.40 -6.74 5.67
CA THR A 108 -12.47 -6.40 4.73
C THR A 108 -13.75 -5.99 5.45
N TRP A 109 -14.19 -6.77 6.44
CA TRP A 109 -15.40 -6.46 7.21
C TRP A 109 -15.27 -5.13 7.99
N SER A 110 -14.10 -4.85 8.57
CA SER A 110 -13.83 -3.60 9.29
C SER A 110 -13.83 -2.34 8.43
N LEU A 111 -13.78 -2.49 7.10
CA LEU A 111 -13.76 -1.39 6.13
C LEU A 111 -15.15 -1.12 5.54
N ARG A 112 -16.13 -1.98 5.79
CA ARG A 112 -17.48 -1.90 5.20
C ARG A 112 -18.46 -1.20 6.13
N THR A 113 -19.41 -0.48 5.55
CA THR A 113 -20.60 0.01 6.27
C THR A 113 -21.55 -1.13 6.64
N ASN A 114 -21.43 -2.28 5.94
CA ASN A 114 -22.38 -3.39 5.95
C ASN A 114 -23.81 -2.95 5.58
N SER A 115 -23.90 -1.90 4.77
CA SER A 115 -25.15 -1.37 4.22
C SER A 115 -24.92 -0.74 2.84
N GLY A 116 -25.75 -1.14 1.87
CA GLY A 116 -25.71 -0.65 0.48
C GLY A 116 -24.44 -1.03 -0.29
N GLY A 117 -23.71 -2.05 0.15
CA GLY A 117 -22.47 -2.56 -0.41
C GLY A 117 -21.31 -1.56 -0.36
N GLN A 118 -21.33 -0.61 0.58
CA GLN A 118 -20.38 0.50 0.63
C GLN A 118 -19.21 0.27 1.62
N LEU A 119 -18.10 0.94 1.33
CA LEU A 119 -17.00 1.14 2.25
C LEU A 119 -17.28 2.32 3.19
N LEU A 120 -16.78 2.23 4.42
CA LEU A 120 -16.81 3.31 5.40
C LEU A 120 -16.10 4.56 4.85
N THR A 121 -16.60 5.71 5.23
CA THR A 121 -16.03 7.02 4.88
C THR A 121 -16.08 7.93 6.09
N SER A 122 -15.12 8.85 6.22
CA SER A 122 -15.14 9.91 7.23
C SER A 122 -15.37 11.28 6.60
N MET A 123 -16.01 12.16 7.38
CA MET A 123 -16.10 13.58 7.04
C MET A 123 -14.70 14.19 7.11
N GLY A 124 -14.41 15.09 6.18
CA GLY A 124 -13.25 15.96 6.31
C GLY A 124 -13.54 17.04 7.33
N PHE A 125 -12.52 17.49 8.05
CA PHE A 125 -12.60 18.74 8.78
C PHE A 125 -12.48 19.88 7.77
N ASP A 126 -13.60 20.26 7.16
CA ASP A 126 -13.69 21.50 6.41
C ASP A 126 -14.28 22.56 7.34
N ILE A 127 -13.42 23.41 7.89
CA ILE A 127 -13.78 24.41 8.90
C ILE A 127 -14.68 25.52 8.29
N ASP A 128 -14.77 25.60 6.96
CA ASP A 128 -15.30 26.79 6.28
C ASP A 128 -16.49 26.55 5.30
N SER A 129 -17.04 25.34 5.22
CA SER A 129 -18.21 25.09 4.35
C SER A 129 -19.55 25.23 5.10
N GLN A 130 -20.07 26.46 5.16
CA GLN A 130 -21.45 26.75 5.57
C GLN A 130 -22.50 26.46 4.48
N SER A 131 -22.16 25.72 3.42
CA SER A 131 -23.08 25.45 2.32
C SER A 131 -22.86 24.06 1.76
N GLU A 132 -23.92 23.25 1.81
CA GLU A 132 -24.04 21.85 1.41
C GLU A 132 -23.58 20.81 2.43
N PRO A 133 -24.34 19.70 2.64
CA PRO A 133 -23.89 18.60 3.47
C PRO A 133 -22.63 18.01 2.83
N VAL A 134 -21.47 18.29 3.44
CA VAL A 134 -20.17 17.76 2.99
C VAL A 134 -20.30 16.24 2.92
N GLN A 135 -20.36 15.70 1.70
CA GLN A 135 -20.43 14.26 1.53
C GLN A 135 -19.16 13.66 2.14
N SER A 136 -19.34 12.67 3.00
CA SER A 136 -18.23 11.93 3.61
C SER A 136 -17.37 11.32 2.49
N GLN A 137 -16.18 11.86 2.29
CA GLN A 137 -15.35 11.62 1.11
C GLN A 137 -13.92 11.19 1.44
N TYR A 138 -13.54 11.15 2.71
CA TYR A 138 -12.23 10.67 3.14
C TYR A 138 -12.33 9.21 3.58
N MET A 139 -11.20 8.52 3.57
CA MET A 139 -11.10 7.21 4.21
C MET A 139 -11.46 7.32 5.70
N PRO A 140 -11.95 6.23 6.34
CA PRO A 140 -12.19 6.22 7.78
C PRO A 140 -10.86 6.37 8.53
N LEU A 141 -10.88 6.89 9.75
CA LEU A 141 -9.69 6.98 10.59
C LEU A 141 -9.38 5.61 11.24
N GLU A 142 -8.11 5.32 11.51
CA GLU A 142 -7.71 4.10 12.21
C GLU A 142 -8.02 4.22 13.72
N ASP A 143 -8.66 3.19 14.31
CA ASP A 143 -9.12 3.22 15.72
C ASP A 143 -7.96 3.03 16.71
N THR A 144 -6.81 2.54 16.23
CA THR A 144 -5.71 2.09 17.09
C THR A 144 -4.57 3.10 17.16
N GLU A 145 -3.87 3.11 18.30
CA GLU A 145 -2.52 3.67 18.45
C GLU A 145 -1.51 2.87 17.62
N SER A 146 -1.71 2.81 16.31
CA SER A 146 -0.72 2.27 15.40
C SER A 146 0.43 3.28 15.38
N ASN A 147 1.62 2.82 15.80
CA ASN A 147 2.85 3.61 15.76
C ASN A 147 3.26 4.04 14.33
N ALA A 148 2.46 3.71 13.30
CA ALA A 148 2.64 4.17 11.92
C ALA A 148 2.09 5.59 11.69
N CYS A 149 1.34 6.16 12.64
CA CYS A 149 0.72 7.48 12.51
C CYS A 149 1.59 8.59 13.07
N GLN A 150 2.03 9.50 12.19
CA GLN A 150 2.98 10.58 12.48
C GLN A 150 2.51 11.54 13.59
N TYR A 151 1.20 11.73 13.74
CA TYR A 151 0.62 12.74 14.65
C TYR A 151 -0.19 12.14 15.82
N GLY A 152 0.05 10.87 16.15
CA GLY A 152 -0.63 10.19 17.25
C GLY A 152 -1.93 9.47 16.84
N SER A 153 -2.64 8.98 17.85
CA SER A 153 -3.87 8.18 17.67
C SER A 153 -4.92 8.92 16.83
N GLY A 154 -5.54 8.22 15.88
CA GLY A 154 -6.62 8.78 15.06
C GLY A 154 -6.20 9.73 13.93
N THR A 155 -4.91 9.82 13.59
CA THR A 155 -4.43 10.70 12.51
C THR A 155 -4.19 9.99 11.16
N CYS A 156 -4.08 8.65 11.15
CA CYS A 156 -4.03 7.88 9.92
C CYS A 156 -5.41 7.49 9.42
N TYR A 157 -5.48 7.28 8.11
CA TYR A 157 -6.58 6.58 7.48
C TYR A 157 -6.47 5.06 7.59
N ARG A 158 -7.61 4.42 7.72
CA ARG A 158 -7.79 2.98 7.66
C ARG A 158 -8.10 2.57 6.21
N ALA A 159 -7.27 1.69 5.66
CA ALA A 159 -7.40 1.12 4.32
C ALA A 159 -7.16 -0.40 4.31
N GLY A 160 -7.32 -1.07 3.18
CA GLY A 160 -6.99 -2.49 3.01
C GLY A 160 -5.55 -2.82 3.39
N ASP A 161 -4.61 -2.02 2.89
CA ASP A 161 -3.19 -2.08 3.26
C ASP A 161 -2.79 -0.97 4.24
N ILE A 162 -1.95 -1.30 5.23
CA ILE A 162 -1.53 -0.39 6.30
C ILE A 162 -0.61 0.74 5.80
N ARG A 163 0.08 0.53 4.67
CA ARG A 163 1.02 1.49 4.08
C ARG A 163 0.32 2.55 3.24
N ALA A 164 -1.00 2.58 3.19
CA ALA A 164 -1.79 3.61 2.50
C ALA A 164 -1.40 5.03 2.93
N ASN A 165 -0.93 5.22 4.17
CA ASN A 165 -0.55 6.49 4.75
C ASN A 165 0.94 6.85 4.58
N ALA A 166 1.73 6.03 3.86
CA ALA A 166 3.17 6.23 3.76
C ALA A 166 3.52 7.55 3.04
N LEU A 167 2.74 7.92 2.03
CA LEU A 167 2.90 9.15 1.25
C LEU A 167 1.53 9.79 1.00
N PRO A 168 1.38 11.13 1.07
CA PRO A 168 0.10 11.79 0.80
C PRO A 168 -0.51 11.44 -0.55
N GLN A 169 0.30 11.33 -1.61
CA GLN A 169 -0.17 10.97 -2.94
C GLN A 169 -0.70 9.54 -3.00
N LEU A 170 -0.12 8.64 -2.21
CA LEU A 170 -0.63 7.28 -2.08
C LEU A 170 -1.96 7.29 -1.32
N THR A 171 -2.06 8.04 -0.23
CA THR A 171 -3.32 8.25 0.50
C THR A 171 -4.43 8.76 -0.42
N VAL A 172 -4.11 9.71 -1.32
CA VAL A 172 -5.04 10.22 -2.34
C VAL A 172 -5.47 9.10 -3.29
N MET A 173 -4.54 8.24 -3.74
CA MET A 173 -4.86 7.10 -4.61
C MET A 173 -5.84 6.12 -3.93
N HIS A 174 -5.56 5.72 -2.69
CA HIS A 174 -6.48 4.86 -1.93
C HIS A 174 -7.86 5.50 -1.73
N THR A 175 -7.89 6.80 -1.41
CA THR A 175 -9.14 7.55 -1.24
C THR A 175 -9.95 7.59 -2.54
N LEU A 176 -9.29 7.79 -3.68
CA LEU A 176 -9.93 7.83 -4.99
C LEU A 176 -10.60 6.50 -5.33
N TRP A 177 -9.92 5.37 -5.10
CA TRP A 177 -10.48 4.05 -5.39
C TRP A 177 -11.58 3.63 -4.40
N MET A 178 -11.49 4.05 -3.14
CA MET A 178 -12.60 3.91 -2.18
C MET A 178 -13.84 4.70 -2.63
N ARG A 179 -13.65 5.95 -3.11
CA ARG A 179 -14.75 6.75 -3.66
C ARG A 179 -15.36 6.09 -4.89
N GLU A 180 -14.54 5.54 -5.77
CA GLU A 180 -15.01 4.83 -6.97
C GLU A 180 -15.83 3.59 -6.62
N HIS A 181 -15.39 2.80 -5.64
CA HIS A 181 -16.18 1.68 -5.12
C HIS A 181 -17.56 2.15 -4.64
N ASN A 182 -17.62 3.19 -3.81
CA ASN A 182 -18.89 3.70 -3.28
C ASN A 182 -19.78 4.32 -4.37
N ARG A 183 -19.18 4.93 -5.41
CA ARG A 183 -19.91 5.40 -6.59
C ARG A 183 -20.56 4.24 -7.34
N LEU A 184 -19.81 3.17 -7.59
CA LEU A 184 -20.30 1.96 -8.26
C LEU A 184 -21.36 1.23 -7.44
N ALA A 185 -21.17 1.07 -6.13
CA ALA A 185 -22.14 0.44 -5.23
C ALA A 185 -23.50 1.17 -5.26
N LYS A 186 -23.49 2.50 -5.21
CA LYS A 186 -24.72 3.33 -5.33
C LYS A 186 -25.42 3.13 -6.68
N LEU A 187 -24.67 3.12 -7.77
CA LEU A 187 -25.23 2.89 -9.11
C LEU A 187 -25.81 1.47 -9.25
N LEU A 188 -25.08 0.46 -8.77
CA LEU A 188 -25.53 -0.94 -8.82
C LEU A 188 -26.78 -1.16 -7.98
N SER A 189 -26.86 -0.56 -6.80
CA SER A 189 -28.05 -0.60 -5.94
C SER A 189 -29.27 0.03 -6.62
N HIS A 190 -29.08 1.14 -7.34
CA HIS A 190 -30.16 1.80 -8.07
C HIS A 190 -30.67 0.95 -9.26
N VAL A 191 -29.76 0.34 -10.02
CA VAL A 191 -30.11 -0.49 -11.18
C VAL A 191 -30.64 -1.87 -10.76
N ASN A 192 -30.17 -2.40 -9.63
CA ASN A 192 -30.57 -3.69 -9.08
C ASN A 192 -31.13 -3.57 -7.66
N PRO A 193 -32.36 -3.04 -7.46
CA PRO A 193 -32.94 -2.86 -6.13
C PRO A 193 -33.18 -4.16 -5.34
N HIS A 194 -33.10 -5.31 -6.03
CA HIS A 194 -33.29 -6.65 -5.45
C HIS A 194 -31.99 -7.27 -4.92
N TRP A 195 -30.83 -6.65 -5.15
CA TRP A 195 -29.56 -7.12 -4.62
C TRP A 195 -29.40 -6.74 -3.16
N ASP A 196 -28.84 -7.66 -2.38
CA ASP A 196 -28.46 -7.42 -0.99
C ASP A 196 -27.10 -6.70 -0.88
N ASP A 197 -26.71 -6.35 0.35
CA ASP A 197 -25.45 -5.66 0.65
C ASP A 197 -24.23 -6.41 0.11
N GLU A 198 -24.18 -7.73 0.33
CA GLU A 198 -23.05 -8.57 -0.09
C GLU A 198 -22.92 -8.61 -1.61
N ARG A 199 -24.02 -8.78 -2.34
CA ARG A 199 -23.98 -8.81 -3.80
C ARG A 199 -23.49 -7.47 -4.36
N ILE A 200 -24.01 -6.36 -3.85
CA ILE A 200 -23.58 -5.02 -4.29
C ILE A 200 -22.10 -4.81 -4.01
N PHE A 201 -21.63 -5.14 -2.81
CA PHE A 201 -20.22 -5.01 -2.43
C PHE A 201 -19.30 -5.81 -3.36
N HIS A 202 -19.63 -7.08 -3.59
CA HIS A 202 -18.79 -7.96 -4.41
C HIS A 202 -18.79 -7.58 -5.89
N GLU A 203 -19.91 -7.10 -6.44
CA GLU A 203 -19.96 -6.63 -7.83
C GLU A 203 -19.23 -5.29 -8.01
N ALA A 204 -19.37 -4.35 -7.06
CA ALA A 204 -18.59 -3.11 -7.06
C ALA A 204 -17.09 -3.41 -6.94
N ARG A 205 -16.69 -4.30 -6.02
CA ARG A 205 -15.30 -4.79 -5.88
C ARG A 205 -14.79 -5.37 -7.19
N LYS A 206 -15.55 -6.27 -7.82
CA LYS A 206 -15.17 -6.93 -9.08
C LYS A 206 -14.91 -5.92 -10.20
N ILE A 207 -15.75 -4.90 -10.34
CA ILE A 207 -15.57 -3.84 -11.35
C ILE A 207 -14.31 -3.02 -11.06
N VAL A 208 -14.11 -2.60 -9.80
CA VAL A 208 -12.90 -1.84 -9.40
C VAL A 208 -11.63 -2.65 -9.68
N THR A 209 -11.61 -3.92 -9.29
CA THR A 209 -10.49 -4.84 -9.55
C THR A 209 -10.21 -4.93 -11.05
N ALA A 210 -11.24 -5.11 -11.89
CA ALA A 210 -11.08 -5.15 -13.33
C ALA A 210 -10.53 -3.84 -13.90
N SER A 211 -10.95 -2.68 -13.38
CA SER A 211 -10.41 -1.37 -13.76
C SER A 211 -8.93 -1.23 -13.42
N ILE A 212 -8.51 -1.68 -12.23
CA ILE A 212 -7.10 -1.67 -11.80
C ILE A 212 -6.26 -2.58 -12.69
N GLN A 213 -6.73 -3.80 -12.97
CA GLN A 213 -6.07 -4.72 -13.89
C GLN A 213 -5.98 -4.10 -15.29
N HIS A 214 -7.05 -3.50 -15.80
CA HIS A 214 -7.06 -2.86 -17.11
C HIS A 214 -6.02 -1.75 -17.20
N ILE A 215 -6.01 -0.79 -16.28
CA ILE A 215 -5.02 0.31 -16.27
C ILE A 215 -3.59 -0.27 -16.18
N THR A 216 -3.39 -1.29 -15.36
CA THR A 216 -2.07 -1.90 -15.16
C THR A 216 -1.53 -2.54 -16.43
N TYR A 217 -2.35 -3.32 -17.15
CA TYR A 217 -1.92 -4.03 -18.35
C TYR A 217 -2.00 -3.19 -19.63
N ALA A 218 -2.99 -2.30 -19.74
CA ALA A 218 -3.21 -1.49 -20.94
C ALA A 218 -2.31 -0.26 -21.01
N GLU A 219 -2.01 0.38 -19.87
CA GLU A 219 -1.36 1.69 -19.83
C GLU A 219 -0.01 1.61 -19.12
N TRP A 220 0.02 1.06 -17.91
CA TRP A 220 1.22 1.10 -17.07
C TRP A 220 2.33 0.17 -17.55
N LEU A 221 2.03 -1.10 -17.83
CA LEU A 221 3.04 -2.07 -18.31
C LEU A 221 3.71 -1.63 -19.64
N PRO A 222 2.97 -1.22 -20.70
CA PRO A 222 3.58 -0.70 -21.92
C PRO A 222 4.43 0.57 -21.69
N ALA A 223 3.98 1.48 -20.83
CA ALA A 223 4.73 2.69 -20.54
C ALA A 223 6.02 2.42 -19.75
N LEU A 224 6.03 1.38 -18.91
CA LEU A 224 7.19 0.98 -18.12
C LEU A 224 8.19 0.13 -18.93
N LEU A 225 7.70 -0.92 -19.59
CA LEU A 225 8.55 -1.93 -20.26
C LEU A 225 8.84 -1.59 -21.73
N GLY A 226 8.06 -0.67 -22.31
CA GLY A 226 8.03 -0.39 -23.74
C GLY A 226 7.10 -1.35 -24.50
N GLU A 227 6.37 -0.81 -25.48
CA GLU A 227 5.36 -1.54 -26.26
C GLU A 227 5.88 -2.85 -26.87
N ASN A 228 7.10 -2.82 -27.43
CA ASN A 228 7.73 -3.99 -28.04
C ASN A 228 7.97 -5.13 -27.04
N TYR A 229 8.39 -4.81 -25.81
CA TYR A 229 8.66 -5.82 -24.79
C TYR A 229 7.35 -6.42 -24.28
N THR A 230 6.35 -5.57 -23.98
CA THR A 230 5.02 -5.99 -23.54
C THR A 230 4.38 -6.94 -24.55
N LYS A 231 4.41 -6.59 -25.83
CA LYS A 231 3.86 -7.42 -26.91
C LYS A 231 4.59 -8.76 -27.06
N ARG A 232 5.93 -8.75 -27.11
CA ARG A 232 6.73 -9.97 -27.28
C ARG A 232 6.55 -10.97 -26.14
N ASN A 233 6.21 -10.49 -24.94
CA ASN A 233 5.95 -11.33 -23.77
C ASN A 233 4.45 -11.64 -23.56
N GLY A 234 3.57 -11.29 -24.51
CA GLY A 234 2.15 -11.63 -24.43
C GLY A 234 1.39 -10.91 -23.32
N LEU A 235 1.86 -9.74 -22.91
CA LEU A 235 1.25 -8.92 -21.84
C LEU A 235 0.25 -7.89 -22.39
N GLU A 236 0.05 -7.83 -23.70
CA GLU A 236 -0.91 -6.92 -24.34
C GLU A 236 -2.35 -7.39 -24.12
N LEU A 237 -3.25 -6.45 -23.87
CA LEU A 237 -4.68 -6.76 -23.77
C LEU A 237 -5.25 -7.08 -25.15
N SER A 238 -6.11 -8.11 -25.19
CA SER A 238 -6.91 -8.38 -26.37
C SER A 238 -7.90 -7.24 -26.61
N THR A 239 -7.92 -6.69 -27.82
CA THR A 239 -8.81 -5.57 -28.17
C THR A 239 -10.29 -5.97 -28.28
N LYS A 240 -10.57 -7.29 -28.37
CA LYS A 240 -11.91 -7.85 -28.54
C LYS A 240 -12.00 -9.23 -27.88
N GLY A 241 -13.19 -9.57 -27.40
CA GLY A 241 -13.50 -10.89 -26.85
C GLY A 241 -12.92 -11.15 -25.46
N TYR A 242 -12.84 -12.43 -25.11
CA TYR A 242 -12.31 -12.91 -23.83
C TYR A 242 -10.93 -13.54 -24.03
N SER A 243 -10.10 -13.48 -22.99
CA SER A 243 -8.81 -14.19 -22.96
C SER A 243 -9.00 -15.61 -22.45
N ASN A 244 -8.36 -16.58 -23.11
CA ASN A 244 -8.23 -17.96 -22.65
C ASN A 244 -6.87 -18.20 -21.97
N ALA A 245 -6.18 -17.14 -21.52
CA ALA A 245 -4.85 -17.22 -20.93
C ALA A 245 -4.82 -17.83 -19.51
N TYR A 246 -6.00 -18.07 -18.89
CA TYR A 246 -6.05 -18.72 -17.59
C TYR A 246 -5.50 -20.15 -17.67
N ASN A 247 -4.54 -20.45 -16.82
CA ASN A 247 -3.96 -21.78 -16.68
C ASN A 247 -3.83 -22.12 -15.19
N GLU A 248 -4.57 -23.14 -14.75
CA GLU A 248 -4.62 -23.60 -13.36
C GLU A 248 -3.29 -24.15 -12.84
N THR A 249 -2.37 -24.52 -13.73
CA THR A 249 -1.04 -25.04 -13.38
C THR A 249 0.02 -23.95 -13.21
N THR A 250 -0.31 -22.70 -13.49
CA THR A 250 0.61 -21.56 -13.35
C THR A 250 0.72 -21.19 -11.87
N ASP A 251 1.95 -21.05 -11.37
CA ASP A 251 2.20 -20.49 -10.04
C ASP A 251 1.94 -18.97 -10.07
N PRO A 252 0.90 -18.47 -9.37
CA PRO A 252 0.59 -17.05 -9.34
C PRO A 252 1.41 -16.28 -8.28
N SER A 253 2.28 -16.98 -7.53
CA SER A 253 3.00 -16.40 -6.40
C SER A 253 3.93 -15.27 -6.85
N VAL A 254 4.00 -14.22 -6.03
CA VAL A 254 4.92 -13.10 -6.27
C VAL A 254 6.32 -13.56 -5.92
N SER A 255 7.24 -13.47 -6.88
CA SER A 255 8.62 -13.85 -6.63
C SER A 255 9.29 -12.90 -5.65
N ASN A 256 10.21 -13.43 -4.84
CA ASN A 256 10.96 -12.64 -3.87
C ASN A 256 11.77 -11.53 -4.55
N SER A 257 12.34 -11.81 -5.73
CA SER A 257 13.06 -10.82 -6.54
C SER A 257 12.16 -9.69 -7.03
N PHE A 258 10.91 -9.99 -7.40
CA PHE A 258 9.96 -8.96 -7.78
C PHE A 258 9.57 -8.09 -6.57
N ALA A 259 9.25 -8.73 -5.44
CA ALA A 259 8.87 -8.04 -4.21
C ALA A 259 9.98 -7.11 -3.67
N THR A 260 11.25 -7.52 -3.75
CA THR A 260 12.37 -6.83 -3.08
C THR A 260 13.21 -5.93 -3.99
N ALA A 261 13.24 -6.19 -5.30
CA ALA A 261 14.05 -5.40 -6.24
C ALA A 261 13.21 -4.61 -7.24
N VAL A 262 12.10 -5.16 -7.73
CA VAL A 262 11.31 -4.53 -8.81
C VAL A 262 10.31 -3.53 -8.25
N LEU A 263 9.56 -3.87 -7.20
CA LEU A 263 8.61 -2.93 -6.60
C LEU A 263 9.29 -1.66 -6.04
N PRO A 264 10.43 -1.75 -5.33
CA PRO A 264 11.11 -0.56 -4.80
C PRO A 264 11.76 0.34 -5.86
N PHE A 265 11.89 -0.11 -7.13
CA PHE A 265 12.39 0.77 -8.20
C PHE A 265 11.54 2.05 -8.33
N ALA A 266 10.26 1.99 -7.97
CA ALA A 266 9.39 3.16 -7.94
C ALA A 266 9.94 4.33 -7.10
N ASN A 267 10.71 4.03 -6.04
CA ASN A 267 11.34 5.03 -5.19
C ASN A 267 12.33 5.91 -5.97
N SER A 268 12.96 5.39 -7.03
CA SER A 268 13.85 6.16 -7.91
C SER A 268 13.11 7.17 -8.81
N MET A 269 11.78 7.02 -8.95
CA MET A 269 10.94 7.91 -9.76
C MET A 269 10.25 9.00 -8.93
N ILE A 270 10.41 8.99 -7.61
CA ILE A 270 9.79 9.95 -6.69
C ILE A 270 10.60 11.24 -6.67
N SER A 271 9.92 12.39 -6.78
CA SER A 271 10.53 13.71 -6.59
C SER A 271 10.56 14.08 -5.12
N ASP A 272 11.59 14.80 -4.68
CA ASP A 272 11.72 15.33 -3.33
C ASP A 272 10.70 16.41 -2.95
N THR A 273 9.94 16.92 -3.94
CA THR A 273 8.94 17.98 -3.74
C THR A 273 7.57 17.58 -4.28
N ILE A 274 6.53 17.95 -3.53
CA ILE A 274 5.13 17.85 -3.91
C ILE A 274 4.62 19.24 -4.25
N SER A 275 4.22 19.46 -5.50
CA SER A 275 3.52 20.70 -5.89
C SER A 275 2.00 20.54 -5.72
N LEU A 276 1.40 21.49 -5.01
CA LEU A 276 -0.05 21.66 -4.92
C LEU A 276 -0.51 22.64 -5.99
N TYR A 277 -1.59 22.29 -6.69
CA TYR A 277 -2.11 23.07 -7.81
C TYR A 277 -3.50 23.62 -7.49
N THR A 278 -3.79 24.84 -7.95
CA THR A 278 -5.15 25.38 -7.98
C THR A 278 -5.95 24.76 -9.13
N GLU A 279 -7.27 24.98 -9.16
CA GLU A 279 -8.15 24.56 -10.28
C GLU A 279 -7.66 25.07 -11.65
N GLY A 280 -7.04 26.26 -11.68
CA GLY A 280 -6.41 26.82 -12.88
C GLY A 280 -5.08 26.16 -13.28
N ARG A 281 -4.68 25.07 -12.61
CA ARG A 281 -3.39 24.38 -12.77
C ARG A 281 -2.16 25.25 -12.50
N VAL A 282 -2.32 26.26 -11.66
CA VAL A 282 -1.21 27.10 -11.19
C VAL A 282 -0.67 26.51 -9.89
N ILE A 283 0.65 26.46 -9.74
CA ILE A 283 1.28 26.00 -8.49
C ILE A 283 0.91 26.99 -7.38
N ASN A 284 0.21 26.48 -6.36
CA ASN A 284 -0.17 27.21 -5.16
C ASN A 284 0.93 27.15 -4.11
N ALA A 285 1.48 25.95 -3.88
CA ALA A 285 2.50 25.70 -2.86
C ALA A 285 3.34 24.48 -3.21
N ASN A 286 4.55 24.40 -2.64
CA ASN A 286 5.42 23.23 -2.71
C ASN A 286 5.68 22.71 -1.30
N LEU A 287 5.62 21.39 -1.13
CA LEU A 287 5.93 20.71 0.12
C LEU A 287 7.13 19.79 -0.09
N SER A 288 8.09 19.81 0.82
CA SER A 288 9.22 18.87 0.79
C SER A 288 8.77 17.52 1.33
N LEU A 289 9.06 16.43 0.60
CA LEU A 289 8.77 15.08 1.06
C LEU A 289 9.44 14.78 2.40
N ARG A 290 10.66 15.28 2.63
CA ARG A 290 11.38 15.06 3.90
C ARG A 290 10.61 15.51 5.12
N ASN A 291 9.74 16.51 4.98
CA ASN A 291 8.95 17.04 6.09
C ASN A 291 7.63 16.28 6.30
N ILE A 292 7.23 15.44 5.34
CA ILE A 292 5.93 14.76 5.31
C ILE A 292 6.09 13.25 5.50
N THR A 293 7.20 12.68 5.05
CA THR A 293 7.49 11.26 5.21
C THR A 293 7.89 10.94 6.63
N THR A 294 7.39 9.83 7.17
CA THR A 294 7.91 9.25 8.41
C THR A 294 9.29 8.63 8.18
N ASP A 295 10.10 8.51 9.23
CA ASP A 295 11.36 7.73 9.24
C ASP A 295 11.16 6.24 8.85
N GLN A 296 9.91 5.78 8.64
CA GLN A 296 9.58 4.42 8.23
C GLN A 296 9.70 4.18 6.72
N LEU A 297 9.81 5.20 5.88
CA LEU A 297 9.99 5.02 4.43
C LEU A 297 11.39 4.56 4.03
N VAL A 298 12.33 4.45 4.98
CA VAL A 298 13.69 3.98 4.70
C VAL A 298 13.78 2.45 4.62
N TYR A 299 12.72 1.69 4.98
CA TYR A 299 12.81 0.23 5.09
C TYR A 299 11.56 -0.52 4.63
N TYR A 300 11.09 -0.24 3.41
CA TYR A 300 10.21 -1.14 2.65
C TYR A 300 10.76 -1.37 1.25
#